data_AF-A0A9D7EHJ8-F1
#
_entry.id   AF-A0A9D7EHJ8-F1
#
_cell.length_a   1.000
_cell.length_b   1.000
_cell.length_c   1.000
_cell.angle_alpha   90.00
_cell.angle_beta   90.00
_cell.angle_gamma   90.00
#
_symmetry.space_group_name_H-M   'P 1'
#
loop_
_entity.id
_entity.type
_entity.pdbx_description
1 polymer ?
#
loop_
_entity_poly.entity_id
_entity_poly.type
_entity_poly.pdbx_seq_one_letter_code
_entity_poly.pdbx_strand_id
1 'polypeptide(L)'
;MPRLKILTAISLMILLGFAHASAESGRIYGKLYTVDNDVFEGWIRWDKNEAFWDDIIDGTIEKDRRDADRKQGKRRYKESKGNFELFGLSIGEGNSVFGFDISSESQLQFGHIRTLARDRDDGATLTLKNGEIVIFNSGSDLGPGLREILLNDAKEGEIYFDWDDIDHIDFMQEASEPTDGLERLYGRVSTRRAGEFTGWIEWDVDEVFSDDDLDGDEDGGRTRKIKMGRIASIERRSSSSASLILKDGKEMVLRNSNDVNSENRGIVVKSNEFGRVKINWSDFEKAEFLPVPKADLPAYKDFDGGGRIRGTATTEDGEEFSGNIAWDNDEEFTWEHLNGEYKGVEIVIPFAIISTIEKSSQRSATVTLKSGNTYILSGSNDVNEENKGIFVIREKGSTEQIDWYDFAKLVIR
;
A
#
# COMPACT_ATOMS: atom_id res chain seq x y z
N MET A 1 44.80 -11.47 -71.80
CA MET A 1 44.78 -12.11 -70.47
C MET A 1 45.10 -11.06 -69.41
N PRO A 2 44.15 -10.69 -68.54
CA PRO A 2 44.49 -10.13 -67.24
C PRO A 2 43.98 -11.00 -66.09
N ARG A 3 44.80 -11.00 -65.04
CA ARG A 3 44.65 -11.72 -63.78
C ARG A 3 43.63 -11.05 -62.86
N LEU A 4 42.82 -11.90 -62.21
CA LEU A 4 42.48 -11.93 -60.79
C LEU A 4 42.47 -10.60 -60.01
N LYS A 5 41.29 -10.18 -59.58
CA LYS A 5 41.10 -9.41 -58.34
C LYS A 5 40.16 -10.20 -57.42
N ILE A 6 40.71 -10.68 -56.32
CA ILE A 6 40.00 -11.25 -55.17
C ILE A 6 39.29 -10.08 -54.50
N LEU A 7 37.95 -10.15 -54.41
CA LEU A 7 37.17 -9.28 -53.54
C LEU A 7 36.60 -10.15 -52.43
N THR A 8 37.21 -10.05 -51.25
CA THR A 8 36.71 -10.66 -50.01
C THR A 8 35.53 -9.80 -49.54
N ALA A 9 34.30 -10.28 -49.71
CA ALA A 9 33.12 -9.68 -49.10
C ALA A 9 32.93 -10.31 -47.70
N ILE A 10 33.34 -9.59 -46.66
CA ILE A 10 33.00 -9.93 -45.28
C ILE A 10 31.56 -9.44 -45.06
N SER A 11 30.62 -10.37 -45.03
CA SER A 11 29.23 -10.11 -44.62
C SER A 11 29.19 -10.05 -43.10
N LEU A 12 29.24 -8.84 -42.54
CA LEU A 12 28.98 -8.60 -41.12
C LEU A 12 27.47 -8.53 -40.91
N MET A 13 26.86 -9.68 -40.59
CA MET A 13 25.44 -9.77 -40.24
C MET A 13 25.31 -9.32 -38.77
N ILE A 14 25.03 -8.03 -38.57
CA ILE A 14 24.66 -7.49 -37.26
C ILE A 14 23.24 -8.02 -36.98
N LEU A 15 23.14 -9.09 -36.19
CA LEU A 15 21.90 -9.43 -35.50
C LEU A 15 21.61 -8.31 -34.50
N LEU A 16 20.80 -7.33 -34.93
CA LEU A 16 20.03 -6.52 -34.00
C LEU A 16 19.01 -7.46 -33.36
N GLY A 17 19.39 -8.08 -32.25
CA GLY A 17 18.44 -8.59 -31.29
C GLY A 17 17.67 -7.39 -30.76
N PHE A 18 16.49 -7.14 -31.32
CA PHE A 18 15.49 -6.38 -30.61
C PHE A 18 15.13 -7.22 -29.40
N ALA A 19 15.75 -6.94 -28.25
CA ALA A 19 15.11 -7.23 -26.99
C ALA A 19 13.78 -6.47 -27.05
N HIS A 20 12.69 -7.17 -27.34
CA HIS A 20 11.39 -6.67 -26.92
C HIS A 20 11.50 -6.56 -25.41
N ALA A 21 11.59 -5.33 -24.91
CA ALA A 21 11.22 -5.09 -23.53
C ALA A 21 9.80 -5.64 -23.40
N SER A 22 9.66 -6.74 -22.66
CA SER A 22 8.36 -7.23 -22.21
C SER A 22 7.62 -6.04 -21.60
N ALA A 23 6.34 -5.88 -21.92
CA ALA A 23 5.56 -4.86 -21.26
C ALA A 23 5.39 -5.34 -19.81
N GLU A 24 5.92 -4.59 -18.85
CA GLU A 24 5.91 -5.10 -17.49
C GLU A 24 4.48 -5.26 -17.00
N SER A 25 4.13 -6.46 -16.53
CA SER A 25 2.75 -6.79 -16.16
C SER A 25 2.33 -6.15 -14.84
N GLY A 26 3.33 -5.71 -14.05
CA GLY A 26 3.15 -5.17 -12.72
C GLY A 26 2.81 -6.22 -11.66
N ARG A 27 2.75 -7.51 -12.03
CA ARG A 27 2.35 -8.58 -11.12
C ARG A 27 3.48 -9.10 -10.26
N ILE A 28 3.14 -9.56 -9.07
CA ILE A 28 4.08 -10.16 -8.12
C ILE A 28 4.65 -11.44 -8.75
N TYR A 29 5.97 -11.58 -8.74
CA TYR A 29 6.69 -12.72 -9.29
C TYR A 29 7.84 -13.12 -8.35
N GLY A 30 8.06 -14.41 -8.17
CA GLY A 30 9.10 -14.87 -7.26
C GLY A 30 9.37 -16.35 -7.31
N LYS A 31 10.31 -16.75 -6.46
CA LYS A 31 10.59 -18.14 -6.12
C LYS A 31 10.06 -18.44 -4.74
N LEU A 32 9.16 -19.41 -4.65
CA LEU A 32 8.63 -19.91 -3.39
C LEU A 32 9.35 -21.19 -3.02
N TYR A 33 9.89 -21.21 -1.81
CA TYR A 33 10.57 -22.34 -1.21
C TYR A 33 9.68 -22.92 -0.13
N THR A 34 9.42 -24.23 -0.19
CA THR A 34 8.55 -24.89 0.79
C THR A 34 9.35 -25.44 1.97
N VAL A 35 8.66 -25.69 3.08
CA VAL A 35 9.23 -26.37 4.25
C VAL A 35 9.76 -27.78 3.94
N ASP A 36 9.22 -28.41 2.89
CA ASP A 36 9.64 -29.72 2.38
C ASP A 36 10.81 -29.64 1.37
N ASN A 37 11.37 -28.44 1.14
CA ASN A 37 12.48 -28.13 0.23
C ASN A 37 12.14 -28.21 -1.27
N ASP A 38 10.86 -28.12 -1.63
CA ASP A 38 10.46 -27.90 -3.01
C ASP A 38 10.62 -26.42 -3.38
N VAL A 39 10.81 -26.16 -4.67
CA VAL A 39 11.00 -24.81 -5.20
C VAL A 39 10.15 -24.61 -6.43
N PHE A 40 9.33 -23.56 -6.41
CA PHE A 40 8.45 -23.17 -7.50
C PHE A 40 8.75 -21.74 -7.93
N GLU A 41 8.64 -21.44 -9.21
CA GLU A 41 8.94 -20.11 -9.76
C GLU A 41 7.79 -19.65 -10.66
N GLY A 42 7.21 -18.50 -10.33
CA GLY A 42 6.05 -18.04 -11.06
C GLY A 42 5.44 -16.75 -10.54
N TRP A 43 4.28 -16.43 -11.10
CA TRP A 43 3.44 -15.33 -10.65
C TRP A 43 2.76 -15.69 -9.34
N ILE A 44 2.71 -14.74 -8.42
CA ILE A 44 2.13 -14.93 -7.10
C ILE A 44 0.86 -14.09 -7.00
N ARG A 45 -0.22 -14.71 -6.54
CA ARG A 45 -1.41 -14.05 -6.03
C ARG A 45 -1.51 -14.39 -4.54
N TRP A 46 -1.54 -13.36 -3.73
CA TRP A 46 -1.58 -13.40 -2.28
C TRP A 46 -2.98 -13.00 -1.81
N ASP A 47 -3.44 -13.65 -0.74
CA ASP A 47 -4.76 -13.53 -0.10
C ASP A 47 -5.98 -13.40 -1.06
N LYS A 48 -5.88 -13.92 -2.28
CA LYS A 48 -6.84 -13.75 -3.39
C LYS A 48 -6.95 -12.37 -4.02
N ASN A 49 -6.46 -11.26 -3.49
CA ASN A 49 -6.66 -9.94 -4.13
C ASN A 49 -5.36 -9.16 -4.31
N GLU A 50 -4.27 -9.51 -3.62
CA GLU A 50 -2.96 -8.91 -3.82
C GLU A 50 -2.20 -9.67 -4.91
N ALA A 51 -2.06 -9.07 -6.08
CA ALA A 51 -1.39 -9.69 -7.22
C ALA A 51 -0.40 -8.77 -7.92
N PHE A 52 -0.27 -7.52 -7.46
CA PHE A 52 0.53 -6.47 -8.07
C PHE A 52 1.57 -5.90 -7.11
N TRP A 53 2.68 -5.39 -7.63
CA TRP A 53 3.79 -4.90 -6.81
C TRP A 53 3.44 -3.69 -5.94
N ASP A 54 2.41 -2.92 -6.31
CA ASP A 54 1.89 -1.80 -5.55
C ASP A 54 0.81 -2.19 -4.53
N ASP A 55 0.41 -3.47 -4.48
CA ASP A 55 -0.45 -4.01 -3.44
C ASP A 55 0.30 -4.09 -2.11
N ILE A 56 -0.45 -4.04 -1.02
CA ILE A 56 0.05 -3.89 0.34
C ILE A 56 -0.02 -5.24 1.04
N ILE A 57 1.03 -5.58 1.78
CA ILE A 57 0.99 -6.58 2.84
C ILE A 57 0.91 -5.86 4.17
N ASP A 58 -0.01 -6.30 5.03
CA ASP A 58 -0.19 -5.77 6.37
C ASP A 58 0.42 -6.67 7.47
N GLY A 59 0.76 -6.05 8.58
CA GLY A 59 1.26 -6.75 9.74
C GLY A 59 1.51 -5.84 10.93
N THR A 60 1.55 -6.45 12.11
CA THR A 60 1.82 -5.76 13.37
C THR A 60 3.32 -5.79 13.64
N ILE A 61 3.94 -4.62 13.78
CA ILE A 61 5.34 -4.48 14.20
C ILE A 61 5.37 -4.20 15.70
N GLU A 62 6.21 -4.92 16.45
CA GLU A 62 6.61 -4.52 17.80
C GLU A 62 7.81 -3.58 17.70
N LYS A 63 7.64 -2.31 18.10
CA LYS A 63 8.75 -1.36 18.10
C LYS A 63 9.65 -1.61 19.31
N ASP A 64 10.90 -1.93 19.01
CA ASP A 64 11.97 -2.18 19.97
C ASP A 64 12.09 -1.02 20.99
N ARG A 65 12.46 -1.31 22.25
CA ARG A 65 12.40 -0.41 23.43
C ARG A 65 13.10 0.97 23.33
N ARG A 66 13.71 1.31 22.20
CA ARG A 66 14.26 2.65 21.89
C ARG A 66 13.20 3.76 21.99
N ASP A 67 11.92 3.43 21.80
CA ASP A 67 10.80 4.36 22.05
C ASP A 67 10.56 4.68 23.53
N ALA A 68 10.94 3.78 24.44
CA ALA A 68 10.81 4.01 25.89
C ALA A 68 11.76 5.12 26.37
N ASP A 69 12.94 5.26 25.74
CA ASP A 69 13.90 6.33 26.05
C ASP A 69 13.50 7.67 25.40
N ARG A 70 12.89 7.67 24.20
CA ARG A 70 12.27 8.89 23.63
C ARG A 70 11.15 9.42 24.53
N LYS A 71 10.32 8.54 25.10
CA LYS A 71 9.28 8.91 26.08
C LYS A 71 9.83 9.45 27.41
N GLN A 72 11.08 9.12 27.78
CA GLN A 72 11.71 9.57 29.03
C GLN A 72 12.11 11.06 29.00
N GLY A 73 12.17 11.68 27.81
CA GLY A 73 12.35 13.12 27.62
C GLY A 73 11.21 13.98 28.19
N LYS A 74 10.04 13.40 28.50
CA LYS A 74 8.86 14.10 29.02
C LYS A 74 8.98 14.66 30.46
N ARG A 75 10.15 14.64 31.11
CA ARG A 75 10.30 15.07 32.54
C ARG A 75 11.27 16.22 32.81
N ARG A 76 11.53 17.11 31.85
CA ARG A 76 12.17 18.41 32.16
C ARG A 76 11.47 19.52 31.42
N TYR A 77 10.31 19.97 31.91
CA TYR A 77 9.87 21.38 31.91
C TYR A 77 8.40 21.46 32.39
N LYS A 78 8.20 21.42 33.72
CA LYS A 78 7.20 22.22 34.45
C LYS A 78 7.36 21.99 35.96
N GLU A 79 8.08 22.89 36.61
CA GLU A 79 7.87 23.14 38.03
C GLU A 79 6.51 23.82 38.20
N SER A 80 5.56 23.13 38.85
CA SER A 80 4.59 23.78 39.72
C SER A 80 4.02 22.76 40.69
N LYS A 81 4.15 23.08 41.97
CA LYS A 81 3.65 22.34 43.13
C LYS A 81 2.14 22.14 43.04
N GLY A 82 1.69 20.91 43.29
CA GLY A 82 0.30 20.60 43.55
C GLY A 82 0.08 19.10 43.52
N ASN A 83 -0.19 18.51 44.68
CA ASN A 83 -0.50 17.08 44.82
C ASN A 83 -1.63 16.68 43.86
N PHE A 84 -1.39 15.67 43.04
CA PHE A 84 -2.43 14.89 42.40
C PHE A 84 -2.10 13.41 42.59
N GLU A 85 -2.96 12.74 43.37
CA GLU A 85 -3.04 11.29 43.44
C GLU A 85 -3.81 10.80 42.20
N LEU A 86 -3.23 9.87 41.46
CA LEU A 86 -3.97 9.01 40.54
C LEU A 86 -3.38 7.60 40.62
N PHE A 87 -4.24 6.66 41.05
CA PHE A 87 -4.02 5.22 41.24
C PHE A 87 -2.99 4.83 42.31
N GLY A 88 -3.46 4.84 43.57
CA GLY A 88 -2.71 4.43 44.76
C GLY A 88 -2.14 3.02 44.72
N LEU A 89 -0.91 2.88 44.21
CA LEU A 89 -0.07 1.71 44.38
C LEU A 89 1.34 2.13 44.81
N SER A 90 1.71 1.65 46.00
CA SER A 90 3.06 1.75 46.56
C SER A 90 3.95 0.68 45.92
N ILE A 91 5.17 1.07 45.55
CA ILE A 91 6.25 0.17 45.15
C ILE A 91 6.63 -0.73 46.33
N GLY A 92 6.58 -2.05 46.10
CA GLY A 92 7.14 -3.08 46.95
C GLY A 92 7.70 -4.18 46.04
N GLU A 93 8.87 -4.71 46.41
CA GLU A 93 9.61 -5.74 45.70
C GLU A 93 8.76 -6.91 45.19
N GLY A 94 9.07 -7.37 43.98
CA GLY A 94 8.59 -8.63 43.43
C GLY A 94 7.45 -8.47 42.43
N ASN A 95 7.76 -8.77 41.15
CA ASN A 95 6.83 -8.94 40.02
C ASN A 95 5.95 -7.73 39.65
N SER A 96 6.29 -7.06 38.54
CA SER A 96 5.39 -6.17 37.78
C SER A 96 5.54 -6.57 36.30
N VAL A 97 4.54 -7.00 35.53
CA VAL A 97 3.13 -6.58 35.35
C VAL A 97 3.03 -5.08 35.10
N PHE A 98 3.37 -4.65 33.88
CA PHE A 98 2.73 -3.57 33.11
C PHE A 98 3.23 -3.69 31.66
N GLY A 99 2.58 -4.56 30.87
CA GLY A 99 2.74 -4.58 29.42
C GLY A 99 1.92 -3.44 28.83
N PHE A 100 2.60 -2.39 28.37
CA PHE A 100 2.01 -1.49 27.38
C PHE A 100 2.17 -2.19 26.04
N ASP A 101 1.07 -2.33 25.29
CA ASP A 101 1.11 -2.83 23.92
C ASP A 101 1.85 -1.81 23.05
N ILE A 102 2.97 -2.22 22.44
CA ILE A 102 3.83 -1.40 21.55
C ILE A 102 3.68 -1.90 20.10
N SER A 103 2.54 -2.52 19.82
CA SER A 103 2.14 -2.94 18.48
C SER A 103 1.63 -1.74 17.67
N SER A 104 2.16 -1.55 16.47
CA SER A 104 1.58 -0.67 15.46
C SER A 104 1.30 -1.49 14.21
N GLU A 105 0.10 -1.37 13.65
CA GLU A 105 -0.18 -1.86 12.30
C GLU A 105 0.74 -1.14 11.31
N SER A 106 1.38 -1.89 10.43
CA SER A 106 2.24 -1.38 9.39
C SER A 106 1.83 -1.99 8.06
N GLN A 107 1.98 -1.20 7.01
CA GLN A 107 1.58 -1.52 5.65
C GLN A 107 2.79 -1.31 4.75
N LEU A 108 3.13 -2.33 3.96
CA LEU A 108 4.27 -2.30 3.07
C LEU A 108 3.86 -2.77 1.68
N GLN A 109 4.26 -2.06 0.63
CA GLN A 109 4.00 -2.53 -0.73
C GLN A 109 4.94 -3.69 -1.10
N PHE A 110 4.42 -4.74 -1.74
CA PHE A 110 5.19 -5.93 -2.12
C PHE A 110 6.46 -5.60 -2.92
N GLY A 111 6.41 -4.59 -3.78
CA GLY A 111 7.55 -4.17 -4.61
C GLY A 111 8.79 -3.76 -3.82
N HIS A 112 8.64 -3.30 -2.57
CA HIS A 112 9.76 -2.94 -1.70
C HIS A 112 10.47 -4.16 -1.09
N ILE A 113 9.84 -5.33 -1.12
CA ILE A 113 10.31 -6.56 -0.48
C ILE A 113 11.26 -7.31 -1.42
N ARG A 114 12.37 -7.79 -0.89
CA ARG A 114 13.27 -8.72 -1.58
C ARG A 114 12.98 -10.16 -1.17
N THR A 115 12.84 -10.40 0.13
CA THR A 115 12.59 -11.73 0.67
C THR A 115 11.54 -11.65 1.78
N LEU A 116 10.61 -12.58 1.80
CA LEU A 116 9.70 -12.85 2.92
C LEU A 116 10.04 -14.24 3.47
N ALA A 117 10.44 -14.32 4.73
CA ALA A 117 10.67 -15.58 5.41
C ALA A 117 9.59 -15.78 6.48
N ARG A 118 8.98 -16.96 6.51
CA ARG A 118 7.95 -17.28 7.50
C ARG A 118 8.60 -17.51 8.86
N ASP A 119 8.03 -16.93 9.90
CA ASP A 119 8.39 -17.20 11.28
C ASP A 119 7.46 -18.25 11.89
N ARG A 120 7.89 -18.88 12.99
CA ARG A 120 7.14 -20.00 13.61
C ARG A 120 5.82 -19.60 14.27
N ASP A 121 5.65 -18.33 14.60
CA ASP A 121 4.53 -17.80 15.37
C ASP A 121 3.55 -17.00 14.49
N ASP A 122 3.27 -17.49 13.27
CA ASP A 122 2.39 -16.85 12.28
C ASP A 122 2.86 -15.48 11.76
N GLY A 123 4.05 -15.04 12.17
CA GLY A 123 4.71 -13.83 11.70
C GLY A 123 5.61 -14.05 10.48
N ALA A 124 6.20 -12.97 9.98
CA ALA A 124 7.19 -13.01 8.92
C ALA A 124 8.30 -11.99 9.10
N THR A 125 9.50 -12.38 8.70
CA THR A 125 10.65 -11.51 8.56
C THR A 125 10.79 -11.08 7.11
N LEU A 126 10.56 -9.79 6.85
CA LEU A 126 10.70 -9.17 5.53
C LEU A 126 12.06 -8.51 5.41
N THR A 127 12.81 -8.89 4.38
CA THR A 127 14.02 -8.16 3.99
C THR A 127 13.71 -7.28 2.80
N LEU A 128 13.86 -5.97 2.95
CA LEU A 128 13.61 -4.99 1.90
C LEU A 128 14.78 -4.92 0.90
N LYS A 129 14.53 -4.35 -0.27
CA LYS A 129 15.55 -4.19 -1.33
C LYS A 129 16.73 -3.29 -0.93
N ASN A 130 16.51 -2.36 -0.01
CA ASN A 130 17.56 -1.52 0.59
C ASN A 130 18.36 -2.24 1.68
N GLY A 131 17.97 -3.46 2.07
CA GLY A 131 18.61 -4.27 3.11
C GLY A 131 18.04 -4.09 4.52
N GLU A 132 17.08 -3.19 4.73
CA GLU A 132 16.35 -3.08 6.00
C GLU A 132 15.55 -4.36 6.26
N ILE A 133 15.37 -4.68 7.55
CA ILE A 133 14.61 -5.84 7.99
C ILE A 133 13.40 -5.33 8.76
N VAL A 134 12.21 -5.78 8.34
CA VAL A 134 10.94 -5.51 9.01
C VAL A 134 10.41 -6.84 9.51
N ILE A 135 10.01 -6.90 10.77
CA ILE A 135 9.45 -8.12 11.38
C ILE A 135 7.99 -7.85 11.66
N PHE A 136 7.12 -8.63 11.03
CA PHE A 136 5.70 -8.66 11.32
C PHE A 136 5.41 -9.83 12.25
N ASN A 137 4.79 -9.56 13.39
CA ASN A 137 4.48 -10.59 14.38
C ASN A 137 3.16 -11.33 14.07
N SER A 138 2.20 -10.63 13.46
CA SER A 138 0.90 -11.15 13.05
C SER A 138 0.23 -10.17 12.09
N GLY A 139 -0.74 -10.59 11.27
CA GLY A 139 -1.44 -9.72 10.33
C GLY A 139 -2.66 -10.41 9.74
N SER A 140 -3.48 -9.66 9.00
CA SER A 140 -4.54 -10.26 8.17
C SER A 140 -3.90 -11.09 7.06
N ASP A 141 -2.82 -10.54 6.52
CA ASP A 141 -2.10 -11.07 5.37
C ASP A 141 -0.99 -12.04 5.76
N LEU A 142 -1.04 -12.57 6.99
CA LEU A 142 -0.06 -13.49 7.55
C LEU A 142 -0.76 -14.61 8.32
N GLY A 143 -0.09 -15.75 8.44
CA GLY A 143 -0.59 -16.82 9.28
C GLY A 143 -1.77 -17.60 8.68
N PRO A 144 -2.46 -18.41 9.50
CA PRO A 144 -3.55 -19.28 9.07
C PRO A 144 -4.84 -18.52 8.69
N GLY A 145 -4.86 -17.18 8.87
CA GLY A 145 -5.96 -16.33 8.43
C GLY A 145 -5.98 -16.08 6.92
N LEU A 146 -4.84 -16.30 6.25
CA LEU A 146 -4.69 -16.16 4.81
C LEU A 146 -5.62 -17.11 4.06
N ARG A 147 -6.36 -16.54 3.11
CA ARG A 147 -7.36 -17.23 2.30
C ARG A 147 -6.74 -18.12 1.23
N GLU A 148 -5.64 -17.66 0.63
CA GLU A 148 -4.99 -18.35 -0.50
C GLU A 148 -3.61 -17.75 -0.82
N ILE A 149 -2.64 -18.61 -1.13
CA ILE A 149 -1.42 -18.21 -1.84
C ILE A 149 -1.33 -19.06 -3.10
N LEU A 150 -1.52 -18.42 -4.26
CA LEU A 150 -1.48 -19.08 -5.55
C LEU A 150 -0.19 -18.71 -6.27
N LEU A 151 0.56 -19.72 -6.72
CA LEU A 151 1.70 -19.56 -7.62
C LEU A 151 1.38 -20.19 -8.97
N ASN A 152 1.52 -19.42 -10.05
CA ASN A 152 1.37 -19.92 -11.42
C ASN A 152 2.76 -20.19 -12.02
N ASP A 153 3.18 -21.46 -11.94
CA ASP A 153 4.47 -21.95 -12.44
C ASP A 153 4.33 -22.34 -13.92
N ALA A 154 5.28 -21.90 -14.76
CA ALA A 154 5.21 -22.14 -16.19
C ALA A 154 5.23 -23.62 -16.61
N LYS A 155 5.69 -24.53 -15.73
CA LYS A 155 5.79 -25.98 -16.00
C LYS A 155 4.69 -26.77 -15.31
N GLU A 156 4.38 -26.45 -14.06
CA GLU A 156 3.44 -27.21 -13.23
C GLU A 156 2.01 -26.63 -13.28
N GLY A 157 1.86 -25.37 -13.73
CA GLY A 157 0.59 -24.65 -13.72
C GLY A 157 0.31 -23.99 -12.39
N GLU A 158 -0.97 -23.89 -12.04
CA GLU A 158 -1.43 -23.28 -10.78
C GLU A 158 -1.19 -24.22 -9.59
N ILE A 159 -0.50 -23.71 -8.57
CA ILE A 159 -0.20 -24.40 -7.32
C ILE A 159 -0.67 -23.53 -6.17
N TYR A 160 -1.43 -24.13 -5.26
CA TYR A 160 -1.96 -23.48 -4.08
C TYR A 160 -1.13 -23.87 -2.86
N PHE A 161 -0.78 -22.89 -2.04
CA PHE A 161 -0.04 -23.04 -0.80
C PHE A 161 -0.85 -22.49 0.36
N ASP A 162 -0.81 -23.20 1.48
CA ASP A 162 -1.17 -22.66 2.77
C ASP A 162 0.04 -21.93 3.37
N TRP A 163 -0.20 -21.05 4.35
CA TRP A 163 0.87 -20.34 5.06
C TRP A 163 1.97 -21.26 5.58
N ASP A 164 1.58 -22.40 6.14
CA ASP A 164 2.51 -23.36 6.75
C ASP A 164 3.40 -24.10 5.75
N ASP A 165 3.01 -24.14 4.48
CA ASP A 165 3.80 -24.77 3.41
C ASP A 165 5.06 -23.95 3.10
N ILE A 166 5.05 -22.65 3.40
CA ILE A 166 6.09 -21.70 2.99
C ILE A 166 7.24 -21.72 4.00
N ASP A 167 8.46 -21.84 3.49
CA ASP A 167 9.68 -21.51 4.21
C ASP A 167 10.05 -20.03 3.95
N HIS A 168 10.28 -19.68 2.69
CA HIS A 168 10.51 -18.30 2.27
C HIS A 168 10.16 -18.07 0.80
N ILE A 169 10.02 -16.80 0.44
CA ILE A 169 9.80 -16.33 -0.92
C ILE A 169 10.88 -15.30 -1.26
N ASP A 170 11.56 -15.49 -2.39
CA ASP A 170 12.41 -14.50 -3.01
C ASP A 170 11.65 -13.80 -4.15
N PHE A 171 11.33 -12.53 -3.93
CA PHE A 171 10.68 -11.68 -4.93
C PHE A 171 11.69 -11.18 -5.96
N MET A 172 11.29 -11.16 -7.23
CA MET A 172 12.18 -10.73 -8.31
C MET A 172 11.41 -10.16 -9.50
N GLN A 173 12.14 -9.49 -10.38
CA GLN A 173 11.59 -9.04 -11.65
C GLN A 173 11.09 -10.25 -12.45
N GLU A 174 9.89 -10.11 -12.98
CA GLU A 174 9.26 -11.05 -13.90
C GLU A 174 10.17 -11.47 -15.07
N ALA A 175 10.23 -12.77 -15.33
CA ALA A 175 11.07 -13.35 -16.38
C ALA A 175 10.37 -13.43 -17.75
N SER A 176 9.04 -13.31 -17.77
CA SER A 176 8.19 -13.36 -18.97
C SER A 176 6.88 -12.61 -18.73
N GLU A 177 6.02 -12.51 -19.73
CA GLU A 177 4.62 -12.06 -19.57
C GLU A 177 3.76 -13.10 -18.83
N PRO A 178 2.70 -12.69 -18.13
CA PRO A 178 1.66 -13.60 -17.64
C PRO A 178 0.98 -14.33 -18.79
N THR A 179 0.71 -15.62 -18.60
CA THR A 179 0.09 -16.47 -19.65
C THR A 179 -1.42 -16.58 -19.52
N ASP A 180 -2.01 -16.15 -18.39
CA ASP A 180 -3.44 -16.24 -18.12
C ASP A 180 -4.28 -15.16 -18.83
N GLY A 181 -3.65 -14.08 -19.30
CA GLY A 181 -4.33 -12.98 -19.97
C GLY A 181 -5.30 -12.17 -19.08
N LEU A 182 -5.20 -12.28 -17.76
CA LEU A 182 -6.02 -11.49 -16.84
C LEU A 182 -5.53 -10.04 -16.80
N GLU A 183 -6.44 -9.08 -16.95
CA GLU A 183 -6.12 -7.66 -16.89
C GLU A 183 -6.50 -7.09 -15.52
N ARG A 184 -5.66 -6.21 -14.96
CA ARG A 184 -6.02 -5.42 -13.78
C ARG A 184 -7.15 -4.46 -14.14
N LEU A 185 -8.08 -4.23 -13.22
CA LEU A 185 -9.11 -3.22 -13.41
C LEU A 185 -8.50 -1.83 -13.37
N TYR A 186 -8.84 -1.01 -14.37
CA TYR A 186 -8.41 0.37 -14.48
C TYR A 186 -9.60 1.23 -14.87
N GLY A 187 -9.68 2.44 -14.33
CA GLY A 187 -10.79 3.31 -14.67
C GLY A 187 -10.82 4.61 -13.90
N ARG A 188 -11.96 5.29 -14.05
CA ARG A 188 -12.29 6.52 -13.35
C ARG A 188 -13.43 6.27 -12.38
N VAL A 189 -13.27 6.72 -11.15
CA VAL A 189 -14.30 6.66 -10.11
C VAL A 189 -14.67 8.08 -9.68
N SER A 190 -15.94 8.43 -9.88
CA SER A 190 -16.53 9.71 -9.48
C SER A 190 -17.20 9.57 -8.11
N THR A 191 -17.05 10.60 -7.28
CA THR A 191 -17.55 10.65 -5.91
C THR A 191 -18.43 11.88 -5.70
N ARG A 192 -19.33 11.81 -4.72
CA ARG A 192 -20.27 12.89 -4.39
C ARG A 192 -19.62 14.19 -3.95
N ARG A 193 -18.43 14.10 -3.35
CA ARG A 193 -17.80 15.21 -2.61
C ARG A 193 -16.34 15.42 -2.95
N ALA A 194 -15.59 14.35 -3.17
CA ALA A 194 -14.13 14.40 -3.37
C ALA A 194 -13.71 14.66 -4.82
N GLY A 195 -14.65 14.58 -5.78
CA GLY A 195 -14.37 14.70 -7.21
C GLY A 195 -14.14 13.34 -7.85
N GLU A 196 -13.22 13.26 -8.80
CA GLU A 196 -12.93 12.04 -9.58
C GLU A 196 -11.50 11.57 -9.35
N PHE A 197 -11.31 10.27 -9.28
CA PHE A 197 -10.02 9.61 -9.20
C PHE A 197 -9.87 8.67 -10.39
N THR A 198 -8.74 8.72 -11.09
CA THR A 198 -8.43 7.80 -12.18
C THR A 198 -7.20 6.97 -11.79
N GLY A 199 -7.30 5.66 -11.90
CA GLY A 199 -6.25 4.75 -11.45
C GLY A 199 -6.67 3.28 -11.52
N TRP A 200 -5.87 2.44 -10.88
CA TRP A 200 -6.14 1.01 -10.71
C TRP A 200 -7.28 0.83 -9.73
N ILE A 201 -8.30 0.07 -10.11
CA ILE A 201 -9.51 -0.13 -9.33
C ILE A 201 -9.43 -1.48 -8.63
N GLU A 202 -9.81 -1.47 -7.36
CA GLU A 202 -10.12 -2.67 -6.60
C GLU A 202 -11.54 -2.47 -6.07
N TRP A 203 -12.45 -3.29 -6.60
CA TRP A 203 -13.87 -3.23 -6.25
C TRP A 203 -14.11 -4.09 -5.01
N ASP A 204 -14.97 -3.63 -4.11
CA ASP A 204 -15.27 -4.27 -2.82
C ASP A 204 -14.04 -4.67 -1.96
N VAL A 205 -12.87 -4.11 -2.23
CA VAL A 205 -11.59 -4.53 -1.62
C VAL A 205 -11.26 -6.00 -1.90
N ASP A 206 -11.71 -6.56 -3.03
CA ASP A 206 -11.55 -7.99 -3.34
C ASP A 206 -11.41 -8.25 -4.85
N GLU A 207 -12.17 -7.56 -5.70
CA GLU A 207 -12.09 -7.76 -7.14
C GLU A 207 -11.08 -6.81 -7.79
N VAL A 208 -10.01 -7.38 -8.35
CA VAL A 208 -8.86 -6.68 -8.95
C VAL A 208 -8.64 -7.04 -10.41
N PHE A 209 -9.18 -8.17 -10.88
CA PHE A 209 -9.01 -8.70 -12.22
C PHE A 209 -10.28 -8.58 -13.07
N SER A 210 -10.08 -8.54 -14.39
CA SER A 210 -11.15 -8.60 -15.39
C SER A 210 -11.99 -9.88 -15.32
N ASP A 211 -11.46 -10.98 -14.76
CA ASP A 211 -12.20 -12.23 -14.59
C ASP A 211 -12.83 -12.40 -13.20
N ASP A 212 -12.66 -11.44 -12.28
CA ASP A 212 -13.40 -11.47 -11.03
C ASP A 212 -14.89 -11.21 -11.30
N ASP A 213 -15.76 -11.76 -10.46
CA ASP A 213 -17.21 -11.72 -10.64
C ASP A 213 -17.83 -10.60 -9.81
N LEU A 214 -18.69 -9.81 -10.45
CA LEU A 214 -19.66 -8.95 -9.77
C LEU A 214 -21.00 -9.69 -9.66
N ASP A 215 -21.44 -9.90 -8.43
CA ASP A 215 -22.66 -10.60 -8.08
C ASP A 215 -23.84 -9.64 -7.83
N GLY A 216 -25.05 -10.11 -8.12
CA GLY A 216 -26.27 -9.40 -7.74
C GLY A 216 -27.53 -9.93 -8.40
N ASP A 217 -28.68 -9.49 -7.91
CA ASP A 217 -29.99 -9.90 -8.42
C ASP A 217 -30.59 -8.88 -9.38
N GLU A 218 -31.06 -9.36 -10.53
CA GLU A 218 -31.93 -8.61 -11.45
C GLU A 218 -33.37 -8.45 -10.89
N ASP A 219 -34.16 -7.60 -11.56
CA ASP A 219 -35.61 -7.58 -11.38
C ASP A 219 -36.23 -8.97 -11.59
N GLY A 220 -37.03 -9.41 -10.61
CA GLY A 220 -37.60 -10.77 -10.57
C GLY A 220 -36.78 -11.80 -9.78
N GLY A 221 -35.68 -11.40 -9.11
CA GLY A 221 -34.93 -12.24 -8.18
C GLY A 221 -33.99 -13.24 -8.86
N ARG A 222 -33.62 -12.98 -10.12
CA ARG A 222 -32.63 -13.80 -10.83
C ARG A 222 -31.24 -13.32 -10.48
N THR A 223 -30.48 -14.16 -9.78
CA THR A 223 -29.07 -13.92 -9.49
C THR A 223 -28.22 -13.94 -10.76
N ARG A 224 -27.24 -13.04 -10.80
CA ARG A 224 -26.27 -12.84 -11.87
C ARG A 224 -24.88 -12.85 -11.26
N LYS A 225 -23.94 -13.46 -12.00
CA LYS A 225 -22.51 -13.30 -11.84
C LYS A 225 -21.97 -12.70 -13.13
N ILE A 226 -21.32 -11.55 -13.07
CA ILE A 226 -20.86 -10.82 -14.26
C ILE A 226 -19.37 -10.54 -14.10
N LYS A 227 -18.56 -11.12 -14.99
CA LYS A 227 -17.13 -10.81 -15.08
C LYS A 227 -16.89 -9.31 -15.21
N MET A 228 -16.05 -8.75 -14.34
CA MET A 228 -15.74 -7.32 -14.28
C MET A 228 -15.26 -6.78 -15.64
N GLY A 229 -14.49 -7.56 -16.39
CA GLY A 229 -14.00 -7.24 -17.72
C GLY A 229 -15.08 -7.06 -18.78
N ARG A 230 -16.33 -7.45 -18.51
CA ARG A 230 -17.50 -7.21 -19.39
C ARG A 230 -18.23 -5.92 -19.08
N ILE A 231 -17.94 -5.29 -17.95
CA ILE A 231 -18.62 -4.10 -17.47
C ILE A 231 -17.91 -2.88 -18.05
N ALA A 232 -18.68 -1.92 -18.57
CA ALA A 232 -18.18 -0.63 -19.01
C ALA A 232 -18.33 0.42 -17.90
N SER A 233 -19.44 0.39 -17.16
CA SER A 233 -19.62 1.26 -16.00
C SER A 233 -20.58 0.68 -14.95
N ILE A 234 -20.37 1.08 -13.70
CA ILE A 234 -21.27 0.85 -12.58
C ILE A 234 -21.64 2.21 -12.01
N GLU A 235 -22.93 2.50 -11.88
CA GLU A 235 -23.44 3.76 -11.31
C GLU A 235 -24.34 3.46 -10.13
N ARG A 236 -24.05 4.09 -8.99
CA ARG A 236 -24.83 3.92 -7.77
C ARG A 236 -26.22 4.51 -7.95
N ARG A 237 -27.24 3.66 -7.85
CA ARG A 237 -28.64 4.08 -7.97
C ARG A 237 -29.27 4.40 -6.61
N SER A 238 -28.90 3.63 -5.58
CA SER A 238 -29.36 3.82 -4.20
C SER A 238 -28.34 3.25 -3.21
N SER A 239 -28.68 3.22 -1.92
CA SER A 239 -27.90 2.49 -0.92
C SER A 239 -27.91 0.97 -1.12
N SER A 240 -28.76 0.44 -2.00
CA SER A 240 -28.97 -1.01 -2.14
C SER A 240 -29.02 -1.49 -3.59
N SER A 241 -28.62 -0.65 -4.55
CA SER A 241 -28.61 -1.02 -5.95
C SER A 241 -27.68 -0.16 -6.79
N ALA A 242 -27.23 -0.74 -7.89
CA ALA A 242 -26.44 -0.09 -8.93
C ALA A 242 -27.02 -0.37 -10.32
N SER A 243 -26.86 0.59 -11.22
CA SER A 243 -27.10 0.43 -12.65
C SER A 243 -25.78 0.08 -13.33
N LEU A 244 -25.78 -0.92 -14.19
CA LEU A 244 -24.63 -1.39 -14.93
C LEU A 244 -24.84 -1.16 -16.41
N ILE A 245 -23.78 -0.75 -17.09
CA ILE A 245 -23.68 -0.77 -18.55
C ILE A 245 -22.57 -1.74 -18.90
N LEU A 246 -22.88 -2.75 -19.71
CA LEU A 246 -21.90 -3.71 -20.23
C LEU A 246 -21.21 -3.15 -21.48
N LYS A 247 -20.03 -3.68 -21.82
CA LYS A 247 -19.27 -3.28 -23.01
C LYS A 247 -20.00 -3.52 -24.35
N ASP A 248 -21.00 -4.41 -24.36
CA ASP A 248 -21.89 -4.63 -25.51
C ASP A 248 -23.08 -3.66 -25.57
N GLY A 249 -23.17 -2.71 -24.64
CA GLY A 249 -24.23 -1.72 -24.53
C GLY A 249 -25.47 -2.20 -23.77
N LYS A 250 -25.51 -3.45 -23.27
CA LYS A 250 -26.62 -3.91 -22.44
C LYS A 250 -26.63 -3.17 -21.10
N GLU A 251 -27.79 -2.66 -20.74
CA GLU A 251 -28.04 -2.05 -19.43
C GLU A 251 -28.78 -3.01 -18.49
N MET A 252 -28.50 -2.92 -17.20
CA MET A 252 -29.20 -3.68 -16.16
C MET A 252 -29.10 -3.00 -14.80
N VAL A 253 -29.97 -3.40 -13.88
CA VAL A 253 -29.92 -2.97 -12.48
C VAL A 253 -29.71 -4.20 -11.62
N LEU A 254 -28.74 -4.12 -10.72
CA LEU A 254 -28.43 -5.16 -9.74
C LEU A 254 -28.64 -4.64 -8.32
N ARG A 255 -28.95 -5.57 -7.42
CA ARG A 255 -29.17 -5.34 -5.98
C ARG A 255 -28.84 -6.62 -5.20
N ASN A 256 -28.98 -6.56 -3.87
CA ASN A 256 -28.87 -7.72 -2.97
C ASN A 256 -27.51 -8.45 -3.02
N SER A 257 -26.41 -7.71 -3.21
CA SER A 257 -25.04 -8.19 -3.05
C SER A 257 -24.19 -7.05 -2.49
N ASN A 258 -23.16 -7.39 -1.69
CA ASN A 258 -22.13 -6.46 -1.22
C ASN A 258 -21.47 -5.70 -2.38
N ASP A 259 -21.41 -6.29 -3.57
CA ASP A 259 -20.80 -5.63 -4.73
C ASP A 259 -21.61 -4.44 -5.26
N VAL A 260 -22.90 -4.32 -4.89
CA VAL A 260 -23.82 -3.31 -5.44
C VAL A 260 -24.72 -2.66 -4.39
N ASN A 261 -24.34 -2.74 -3.10
CA ASN A 261 -25.11 -2.17 -2.00
C ASN A 261 -24.21 -1.53 -0.91
N SER A 262 -24.81 -1.09 0.19
CA SER A 262 -24.12 -0.44 1.32
C SER A 262 -23.24 -1.36 2.17
N GLU A 263 -23.27 -2.67 1.93
CA GLU A 263 -22.36 -3.65 2.54
C GLU A 263 -21.04 -3.72 1.76
N ASN A 264 -20.92 -2.98 0.64
CA ASN A 264 -19.66 -2.84 -0.07
C ASN A 264 -18.57 -2.32 0.87
N ARG A 265 -17.49 -3.07 0.99
CA ARG A 265 -16.34 -2.81 1.88
C ARG A 265 -15.50 -1.61 1.45
N GLY A 266 -15.68 -1.16 0.21
CA GLY A 266 -15.08 0.04 -0.34
C GLY A 266 -14.62 -0.17 -1.78
N ILE A 267 -14.60 0.93 -2.54
CA ILE A 267 -14.04 0.97 -3.89
C ILE A 267 -12.71 1.69 -3.78
N VAL A 268 -11.62 0.97 -4.02
CA VAL A 268 -10.27 1.49 -3.90
C VAL A 268 -9.76 1.92 -5.26
N VAL A 269 -9.16 3.11 -5.32
CA VAL A 269 -8.44 3.60 -6.50
C VAL A 269 -6.98 3.85 -6.11
N LYS A 270 -6.04 3.26 -6.84
CA LYS A 270 -4.58 3.37 -6.63
C LYS A 270 -3.92 4.12 -7.78
N SER A 271 -3.00 5.04 -7.47
CA SER A 271 -2.18 5.74 -8.46
C SER A 271 -0.92 6.33 -7.81
N ASN A 272 0.19 6.36 -8.55
CA ASN A 272 1.42 7.06 -8.14
C ASN A 272 1.22 8.58 -7.95
N GLU A 273 0.15 9.16 -8.49
CA GLU A 273 -0.14 10.60 -8.37
C GLU A 273 -0.76 11.02 -7.04
N PHE A 274 -1.37 10.08 -6.32
CA PHE A 274 -2.13 10.37 -5.09
C PHE A 274 -2.09 9.27 -4.02
N GLY A 275 -1.45 8.14 -4.27
CA GLY A 275 -1.44 6.98 -3.39
C GLY A 275 -2.71 6.14 -3.57
N ARG A 276 -3.38 5.84 -2.45
CA ARG A 276 -4.57 5.00 -2.39
C ARG A 276 -5.75 5.80 -1.85
N VAL A 277 -6.88 5.72 -2.53
CA VAL A 277 -8.15 6.33 -2.10
C VAL A 277 -9.19 5.24 -1.94
N LYS A 278 -9.77 5.11 -0.75
CA LYS A 278 -10.87 4.18 -0.46
C LYS A 278 -12.19 4.95 -0.36
N ILE A 279 -13.13 4.57 -1.21
CA ILE A 279 -14.41 5.24 -1.40
C ILE A 279 -15.51 4.34 -0.84
N ASN A 280 -16.19 4.80 0.19
CA ASN A 280 -17.36 4.10 0.74
C ASN A 280 -18.54 4.18 -0.23
N TRP A 281 -19.42 3.17 -0.19
CA TRP A 281 -20.64 3.14 -1.02
C TRP A 281 -21.52 4.39 -0.86
N SER A 282 -21.50 5.05 0.30
CA SER A 282 -22.24 6.29 0.55
C SER A 282 -21.75 7.48 -0.28
N ASP A 283 -20.48 7.48 -0.68
CA ASP A 283 -19.80 8.57 -1.39
C ASP A 283 -19.52 8.24 -2.85
N PHE A 284 -19.56 6.96 -3.22
CA PHE A 284 -19.48 6.48 -4.59
C PHE A 284 -20.64 7.01 -5.45
N GLU A 285 -20.34 7.48 -6.66
CA GLU A 285 -21.35 7.82 -7.67
C GLU A 285 -21.27 6.88 -8.88
N LYS A 286 -20.08 6.79 -9.50
CA LYS A 286 -19.91 6.05 -10.74
C LYS A 286 -18.48 5.55 -10.90
N ALA A 287 -18.32 4.34 -11.43
CA ALA A 287 -17.08 3.83 -11.96
C ALA A 287 -17.22 3.65 -13.48
N GLU A 288 -16.27 4.16 -14.23
CA GLU A 288 -16.11 3.93 -15.67
C GLU A 288 -14.83 3.13 -15.89
N PHE A 289 -14.96 1.89 -16.39
CA PHE A 289 -13.82 1.02 -16.65
C PHE A 289 -13.20 1.38 -18.01
N LEU A 290 -11.93 1.74 -17.98
CA LEU A 290 -11.18 2.23 -19.13
C LEU A 290 -10.20 1.15 -19.61
N PRO A 291 -9.72 1.21 -20.87
CA PRO A 291 -8.64 0.36 -21.32
C PRO A 291 -7.38 0.55 -20.45
N VAL A 292 -6.70 -0.55 -20.15
CA VAL A 292 -5.46 -0.54 -19.37
C VAL A 292 -4.38 0.30 -20.08
N PRO A 293 -3.78 1.31 -19.42
CA PRO A 293 -2.68 2.07 -19.99
C PRO A 293 -1.43 1.19 -20.06
N LYS A 294 -0.72 1.21 -21.19
CA LYS A 294 0.52 0.42 -21.39
C LYS A 294 1.74 0.95 -20.62
N ALA A 295 1.67 2.15 -20.05
CA ALA A 295 2.85 2.88 -19.57
C ALA A 295 2.89 3.12 -18.05
N ASP A 296 1.90 2.64 -17.29
CA ASP A 296 1.65 3.10 -15.92
C ASP A 296 1.50 1.97 -14.87
N LEU A 297 1.90 0.73 -15.20
CA LEU A 297 1.92 -0.37 -14.24
C LEU A 297 3.22 -0.31 -13.43
N PRO A 298 3.18 -0.11 -12.10
CA PRO A 298 4.38 -0.19 -11.26
C PRO A 298 5.00 -1.58 -11.36
N ALA A 299 6.23 -1.66 -11.83
CA ALA A 299 6.99 -2.90 -11.91
C ALA A 299 7.91 -3.05 -10.71
N TYR A 300 8.40 -4.26 -10.47
CA TYR A 300 9.27 -4.54 -9.34
C TYR A 300 10.48 -3.60 -9.25
N LYS A 301 11.10 -3.26 -10.40
CA LYS A 301 12.22 -2.33 -10.46
C LYS A 301 11.92 -0.90 -10.04
N ASP A 302 10.66 -0.48 -10.02
CA ASP A 302 10.25 0.89 -9.70
C ASP A 302 10.24 1.15 -8.18
N PHE A 303 10.36 0.08 -7.39
CA PHE A 303 10.48 0.10 -5.94
C PHE A 303 11.93 -0.14 -5.53
N ASP A 304 12.41 0.54 -4.49
CA ASP A 304 13.82 0.51 -4.06
C ASP A 304 14.02 0.03 -2.61
N GLY A 305 12.93 -0.42 -1.96
CA GLY A 305 12.91 -0.68 -0.51
C GLY A 305 12.74 0.57 0.37
N GLY A 306 12.65 1.76 -0.24
CA GLY A 306 12.52 3.07 0.40
C GLY A 306 13.78 3.54 1.13
N GLY A 307 13.67 4.71 1.74
CA GLY A 307 14.74 5.31 2.54
C GLY A 307 14.17 6.05 3.76
N ARG A 308 15.05 6.58 4.61
CA ARG A 308 14.61 7.43 5.73
C ARG A 308 13.92 8.68 5.20
N ILE A 309 12.80 9.06 5.80
CA ILE A 309 12.17 10.36 5.52
C ILE A 309 13.17 11.44 5.92
N ARG A 310 13.52 12.32 4.98
CA ARG A 310 14.43 13.46 5.23
C ARG A 310 13.71 14.75 4.98
N GLY A 311 13.85 15.70 5.89
CA GLY A 311 13.13 16.95 5.76
C GLY A 311 13.58 18.05 6.70
N THR A 312 12.86 19.16 6.60
CA THR A 312 12.95 20.32 7.48
C THR A 312 11.59 20.58 8.09
N ALA A 313 11.48 20.45 9.41
CA ALA A 313 10.29 20.78 10.18
C ALA A 313 10.41 22.19 10.76
N THR A 314 9.32 22.94 10.75
CA THR A 314 9.21 24.33 11.22
C THR A 314 8.13 24.42 12.29
N THR A 315 8.41 25.14 13.38
CA THR A 315 7.44 25.40 14.46
C THR A 315 6.56 26.63 14.16
N GLU A 316 5.47 26.83 14.92
CA GLU A 316 4.62 28.02 14.81
C GLU A 316 5.37 29.32 15.10
N ASP A 317 6.41 29.27 15.95
CA ASP A 317 7.29 30.40 16.26
C ASP A 317 8.41 30.60 15.20
N GLY A 318 8.49 29.73 14.19
CA GLY A 318 9.42 29.84 13.06
C GLY A 318 10.79 29.19 13.27
N GLU A 319 10.97 28.36 14.31
CA GLU A 319 12.21 27.60 14.48
C GLU A 319 12.27 26.43 13.50
N GLU A 320 13.46 26.16 12.94
CA GLU A 320 13.66 25.11 11.92
C GLU A 320 14.59 23.98 12.40
N PHE A 321 14.17 22.75 12.11
CA PHE A 321 14.85 21.53 12.48
C PHE A 321 15.00 20.64 11.24
N SER A 322 16.24 20.29 10.87
CA SER A 322 16.51 19.45 9.69
C SER A 322 17.21 18.15 10.08
N GLY A 323 16.79 17.04 9.47
CA GLY A 323 17.31 15.71 9.77
C GLY A 323 16.48 14.59 9.13
N ASN A 324 16.66 13.37 9.62
CA ASN A 324 15.71 12.30 9.37
C ASN A 324 14.46 12.55 10.23
N ILE A 325 13.29 12.21 9.71
CA ILE A 325 12.00 12.45 10.36
C ILE A 325 11.45 11.12 10.86
N ALA A 326 10.92 11.12 12.08
CA ALA A 326 9.88 10.18 12.50
C ALA A 326 8.59 10.98 12.66
N TRP A 327 7.63 10.74 11.78
CA TRP A 327 6.28 11.27 11.88
C TRP A 327 5.49 10.43 12.89
N ASP A 328 4.60 11.05 13.67
CA ASP A 328 3.79 10.43 14.73
C ASP A 328 4.55 9.52 15.75
N ASN A 329 5.89 9.62 15.80
CA ASN A 329 6.83 8.70 16.44
C ASN A 329 6.97 7.32 15.77
N ASP A 330 6.17 6.98 14.76
CA ASP A 330 6.17 5.68 14.11
C ASP A 330 6.69 5.70 12.66
N GLU A 331 6.35 6.67 11.82
CA GLU A 331 6.74 6.62 10.40
C GLU A 331 8.10 7.28 10.18
N GLU A 332 9.13 6.45 9.95
CA GLU A 332 10.51 6.86 9.74
C GLU A 332 11.01 6.66 8.29
N PHE A 333 10.24 5.99 7.43
CA PHE A 333 10.62 5.59 6.07
C PHE A 333 9.65 6.05 4.99
N THR A 334 10.15 6.23 3.77
CA THR A 334 9.38 6.74 2.63
C THR A 334 8.32 5.76 2.11
N TRP A 335 8.45 4.47 2.40
CA TRP A 335 7.46 3.46 2.04
C TRP A 335 6.30 3.41 3.03
N GLU A 336 6.43 4.04 4.21
CA GLU A 336 5.33 4.19 5.15
C GLU A 336 4.34 5.25 4.63
N HIS A 337 3.16 5.27 5.21
CA HIS A 337 2.03 6.01 4.69
C HIS A 337 1.55 7.07 5.68
N LEU A 338 1.11 8.21 5.14
CA LEU A 338 0.31 9.19 5.84
C LEU A 338 -1.17 8.93 5.54
N ASN A 339 -1.99 8.76 6.57
CA ASN A 339 -3.40 8.46 6.47
C ASN A 339 -4.29 9.67 6.79
N GLY A 340 -5.50 9.67 6.25
CA GLY A 340 -6.52 10.62 6.66
C GLY A 340 -7.79 10.55 5.82
N GLU A 341 -8.73 11.42 6.14
CA GLU A 341 -9.96 11.61 5.40
C GLU A 341 -9.90 12.90 4.57
N TYR A 342 -10.32 12.81 3.32
CA TYR A 342 -10.51 13.94 2.41
C TYR A 342 -11.93 13.94 1.86
N LYS A 343 -12.76 14.90 2.29
CA LYS A 343 -14.13 15.09 1.77
C LYS A 343 -14.99 13.80 1.76
N GLY A 344 -14.83 12.94 2.77
CA GLY A 344 -15.62 11.72 2.92
C GLY A 344 -15.04 10.45 2.29
N VAL A 345 -13.85 10.54 1.68
CA VAL A 345 -13.08 9.36 1.28
C VAL A 345 -11.86 9.23 2.19
N GLU A 346 -11.44 7.99 2.44
CA GLU A 346 -10.18 7.69 3.12
C GLU A 346 -9.06 7.76 2.08
N ILE A 347 -7.95 8.40 2.43
CA ILE A 347 -6.77 8.53 1.58
C ILE A 347 -5.52 8.14 2.36
N VAL A 348 -4.68 7.34 1.70
CA VAL A 348 -3.45 6.76 2.22
C VAL A 348 -2.35 7.15 1.24
N ILE A 349 -1.37 7.94 1.69
CA ILE A 349 -0.37 8.58 0.84
C ILE A 349 1.02 8.12 1.28
N PRO A 350 1.78 7.41 0.43
CA PRO A 350 3.17 7.08 0.75
C PRO A 350 4.02 8.34 0.98
N PHE A 351 4.84 8.37 2.03
CA PHE A 351 5.74 9.49 2.29
C PHE A 351 6.68 9.78 1.11
N ALA A 352 6.99 8.76 0.29
CA ALA A 352 7.77 8.86 -0.94
C ALA A 352 7.24 9.92 -1.93
N ILE A 353 5.92 10.15 -1.98
CA ILE A 353 5.29 11.07 -2.93
C ILE A 353 4.87 12.40 -2.30
N ILE A 354 5.05 12.58 -0.98
CA ILE A 354 4.74 13.82 -0.28
C ILE A 354 5.88 14.83 -0.46
N SER A 355 5.51 16.09 -0.72
CA SER A 355 6.45 17.22 -0.76
C SER A 355 6.36 18.05 0.53
N THR A 356 5.15 18.41 0.96
CA THR A 356 4.95 19.19 2.19
C THR A 356 3.76 18.71 2.99
N ILE A 357 3.84 18.88 4.31
CA ILE A 357 2.72 18.74 5.24
C ILE A 357 2.65 20.02 6.07
N GLU A 358 1.52 20.71 6.03
CA GLU A 358 1.31 22.01 6.68
C GLU A 358 0.12 21.94 7.63
N LYS A 359 0.35 22.12 8.92
CA LYS A 359 -0.72 22.09 9.92
C LYS A 359 -1.70 23.21 9.61
N SER A 360 -2.94 22.85 9.29
CA SER A 360 -4.00 23.80 8.94
C SER A 360 -4.89 24.13 10.13
N SER A 361 -5.03 23.18 11.04
CA SER A 361 -5.65 23.35 12.36
C SER A 361 -5.11 22.26 13.29
N GLN A 362 -5.54 22.26 14.55
CA GLN A 362 -5.20 21.16 15.47
C GLN A 362 -5.74 19.80 14.99
N ARG A 363 -6.71 19.77 14.08
CA ARG A 363 -7.39 18.54 13.63
C ARG A 363 -7.14 18.19 12.16
N SER A 364 -6.26 18.93 11.49
CA SER A 364 -6.09 18.80 10.04
C SER A 364 -4.76 19.32 9.55
N ALA A 365 -4.25 18.71 8.48
CA ALA A 365 -3.09 19.18 7.74
C ALA A 365 -3.38 19.30 6.24
N THR A 366 -2.76 20.28 5.60
CA THR A 366 -2.70 20.40 4.15
C THR A 366 -1.46 19.65 3.68
N VAL A 367 -1.66 18.61 2.89
CA VAL A 367 -0.62 17.76 2.32
C VAL A 367 -0.47 18.09 0.85
N THR A 368 0.73 18.47 0.44
CA THR A 368 1.05 18.71 -0.98
C THR A 368 1.98 17.63 -1.47
N LEU A 369 1.62 17.00 -2.59
CA LEU A 369 2.39 15.95 -3.23
C LEU A 369 3.45 16.52 -4.16
N LYS A 370 4.44 15.70 -4.50
CA LYS A 370 5.50 16.04 -5.47
C LYS A 370 4.94 16.34 -6.88
N SER A 371 3.75 15.81 -7.20
CA SER A 371 3.00 16.13 -8.42
C SER A 371 2.39 17.55 -8.41
N GLY A 372 2.29 18.19 -7.23
CA GLY A 372 1.61 19.47 -7.03
C GLY A 372 0.16 19.35 -6.58
N ASN A 373 -0.40 18.13 -6.52
CA ASN A 373 -1.74 17.91 -5.95
C ASN A 373 -1.76 18.22 -4.45
N THR A 374 -2.87 18.76 -3.96
CA THR A 374 -3.02 19.17 -2.55
C THR A 374 -4.31 18.63 -1.94
N TYR A 375 -4.20 18.06 -0.74
CA TYR A 375 -5.31 17.53 0.05
C TYR A 375 -5.34 18.15 1.44
N ILE A 376 -6.52 18.51 1.92
CA ILE A 376 -6.72 18.90 3.32
C ILE A 376 -7.22 17.66 4.04
N LEU A 377 -6.33 17.00 4.78
CA LEU A 377 -6.59 15.76 5.50
C LEU A 377 -7.01 16.04 6.94
N SER A 378 -7.87 15.18 7.46
CA SER A 378 -8.34 15.18 8.85
C SER A 378 -8.69 13.75 9.29
N GLY A 379 -9.19 13.54 10.50
CA GLY A 379 -9.79 12.26 10.89
C GLY A 379 -8.82 11.11 11.20
N SER A 380 -7.50 11.36 11.19
CA SER A 380 -6.46 10.41 11.60
C SER A 380 -5.47 11.07 12.57
N ASN A 381 -4.90 10.27 13.48
CA ASN A 381 -3.77 10.61 14.35
C ASN A 381 -2.58 11.19 13.59
N ASP A 382 -2.40 10.81 12.33
CA ASP A 382 -1.32 11.32 11.49
C ASP A 382 -1.46 12.82 11.22
N VAL A 383 -2.66 13.39 11.36
CA VAL A 383 -2.96 14.77 10.95
C VAL A 383 -3.85 15.52 11.95
N ASN A 384 -3.96 15.06 13.20
CA ASN A 384 -4.79 15.66 14.24
C ASN A 384 -4.07 15.76 15.61
N GLU A 385 -4.80 16.20 16.64
CA GLU A 385 -4.26 16.44 17.99
C GLU A 385 -3.79 15.18 18.74
N GLU A 386 -4.08 14.00 18.23
CA GLU A 386 -3.60 12.71 18.74
C GLU A 386 -2.20 12.38 18.22
N ASN A 387 -1.66 13.17 17.28
CA ASN A 387 -0.30 13.03 16.80
C ASN A 387 0.71 13.15 17.96
N LYS A 388 1.57 12.15 18.13
CA LYS A 388 2.59 12.02 19.17
C LYS A 388 3.77 12.98 18.96
N GLY A 389 3.78 13.73 17.86
CA GLY A 389 4.74 14.78 17.53
C GLY A 389 5.69 14.38 16.40
N ILE A 390 6.46 15.36 15.94
CA ILE A 390 7.41 15.21 14.83
C ILE A 390 8.82 15.15 15.41
N PHE A 391 9.52 14.04 15.18
CA PHE A 391 10.87 13.84 15.70
C PHE A 391 11.89 14.06 14.61
N VAL A 392 12.83 14.97 14.84
CA VAL A 392 13.92 15.28 13.92
C VAL A 392 15.23 14.74 14.46
N ILE A 393 15.72 13.68 13.82
CA ILE A 393 16.96 12.98 14.16
C ILE A 393 18.10 13.59 13.36
N ARG A 394 19.01 14.28 14.05
CA ARG A 394 20.19 14.92 13.44
C ARG A 394 21.33 13.91 13.26
N GLU A 395 22.31 14.26 12.41
CA GLU A 395 23.47 13.40 12.09
C GLU A 395 24.28 12.91 13.30
N LYS A 396 24.25 13.65 14.42
CA LYS A 396 24.95 13.29 15.67
C LYS A 396 24.09 12.44 16.63
N GLY A 397 22.91 12.00 16.20
CA GLY A 397 21.99 11.17 16.98
C GLY A 397 21.11 11.95 17.97
N SER A 398 21.30 13.27 18.12
CA SER A 398 20.36 14.10 18.89
C SER A 398 19.01 14.13 18.20
N THR A 399 17.95 13.90 18.98
CA THR A 399 16.56 13.94 18.50
C THR A 399 15.88 15.16 19.09
N GLU A 400 15.29 15.99 18.24
CA GLU A 400 14.44 17.11 18.64
C GLU A 400 12.99 16.69 18.43
N GLN A 401 12.14 16.85 19.44
CA GLN A 401 10.71 16.57 19.31
C GLN A 401 9.96 17.89 19.17
N ILE A 402 9.17 18.02 18.12
CA ILE A 402 8.22 19.11 17.92
C ILE A 402 6.84 18.56 18.26
N ASP A 403 6.21 19.11 19.30
CA ASP A 403 4.84 18.74 19.64
C ASP A 403 3.88 19.19 18.53
N TRP A 404 2.80 18.43 18.29
CA TRP A 404 1.81 18.79 17.27
C TRP A 404 1.23 20.19 17.47
N TYR A 405 1.06 20.63 18.72
CA TYR A 405 0.57 21.97 19.05
C TYR A 405 1.54 23.07 18.56
N ASP A 406 2.84 22.80 18.56
CA ASP A 406 3.89 23.74 18.14
C ASP A 406 4.33 23.53 16.68
N PHE A 407 3.95 22.41 16.05
CA PHE A 407 4.30 22.10 14.67
C PHE A 407 3.56 23.01 13.67
N ALA A 408 4.26 23.58 12.68
CA ALA A 408 3.65 24.34 11.61
C ALA A 408 3.75 23.64 10.26
N LYS A 409 4.95 23.16 9.90
CA LYS A 409 5.23 22.67 8.55
C LYS A 409 6.35 21.66 8.51
N LEU A 410 6.24 20.67 7.63
CA LEU A 410 7.31 19.77 7.21
C LEU A 410 7.51 19.91 5.70
N VAL A 411 8.76 20.10 5.28
CA VAL A 411 9.19 20.00 3.88
C VAL A 411 10.06 18.77 3.72
N ILE A 412 9.63 17.83 2.89
CA ILE A 412 10.34 16.57 2.61
C ILE A 412 11.25 16.77 1.40
N ARG A 413 12.45 16.17 1.44
CA ARG A 413 13.51 16.33 0.44
C ARG A 413 13.65 15.12 -0.49
#